data_AF-A0A6J8AN91-F1
#
_entry.id   AF-A0A6J8AN91-F1
#
_cell.length_a   1.000
_cell.length_b   1.000
_cell.length_c   1.000
_cell.angle_alpha   90.00
_cell.angle_beta   90.00
_cell.angle_gamma   90.00
#
_symmetry.space_group_name_H-M   'P 1'
#
loop_
_entity.id
_entity.type
_entity.pdbx_description
1 polymer ?
#
loop_
_entity_poly.entity_id
_entity_poly.type
_entity_poly.pdbx_seq_one_letter_code
_entity_poly.pdbx_strand_id
1 'polypeptide(L)'
;MHLCLYCNFSSRYLSKLVLHYRFVHEQNNDFQITCGEDGCCRTYKQTGSYIKHVKRKHPEFHHKHFSKWKNNIRDHRALDSLADYGQHEENTPVVNDVTDTGDIEVENNAIAIDFKRRFALFLLQLREKSKLPSNAIVTVVKEISEMIGYHHAEVSKDIIQIVNATSENEEFKNDIRESLNCQSTVESACNSLNSEYNLNKFVIENFGFVKPVEYNLASHRTSSKQGKYQYIPILETIQQLLKHDDVFSFVINGHCSTDGILRDFCDGEFYSKNELFSADSKSLEIMLYYDVNPIGNKVKNFKIGAFYMMLGNIPPKHRSQLYSIQLVTLCMSSVIKTEGFKSILQPLIQDLKKLETEGIDIVKEDDVHKFYGSISVVVADNLAAHALGGFQESFNCLRNCRFCFVTKNDMHQIKECNGFRMRSVEMHNSQLQNVQQDESLSSVYGVKSNSVLNELEYYHIISGMPSDLAHDLFEGVVCDVLTNVIKYCVTEDFFSLETINNQIQKFNFCRTDKKAISL
;
A
#
# COMPACT_ATOMS: atom_id res chain seq x y z
N MET A 1 -5.73 7.61 -38.51
CA MET A 1 -5.61 6.36 -37.74
C MET A 1 -5.23 6.75 -36.32
N HIS A 2 -5.93 6.23 -35.31
CA HIS A 2 -5.67 6.51 -33.90
C HIS A 2 -4.76 5.43 -33.32
N LEU A 3 -3.70 5.84 -32.63
CA LEU A 3 -2.68 4.97 -32.08
C LEU A 3 -2.80 4.92 -30.55
N CYS A 4 -2.60 3.74 -29.96
CA CYS A 4 -2.45 3.58 -28.53
C CYS A 4 -1.10 4.15 -28.09
N LEU A 5 -1.09 4.93 -27.00
CA LEU A 5 0.13 5.50 -26.43
C LEU A 5 0.95 4.48 -25.64
N TYR A 6 0.37 3.33 -25.31
CA TYR A 6 0.94 2.35 -24.37
C TYR A 6 1.25 0.99 -25.01
N CYS A 7 0.79 0.73 -26.23
CA CYS A 7 1.09 -0.51 -26.95
C CYS A 7 0.91 -0.35 -28.47
N ASN A 8 1.20 -1.40 -29.23
CA ASN A 8 1.12 -1.40 -30.70
C ASN A 8 -0.32 -1.46 -31.25
N PHE A 9 -1.34 -1.21 -30.44
CA PHE A 9 -2.72 -1.18 -30.90
C PHE A 9 -3.00 0.09 -31.72
N SER A 10 -3.65 -0.08 -32.87
CA SER A 10 -4.13 1.01 -33.70
C SER A 10 -5.54 0.75 -34.20
N SER A 11 -6.30 1.82 -34.37
CA SER A 11 -7.65 1.75 -34.91
C SER A 11 -7.99 2.95 -35.76
N ARG A 12 -8.81 2.75 -36.80
CA ARG A 12 -9.40 3.85 -37.57
C ARG A 12 -10.46 4.62 -36.77
N TYR A 13 -11.00 4.01 -35.70
CA TYR A 13 -12.07 4.58 -34.88
C TYR A 13 -11.56 4.96 -33.49
N LEU A 14 -11.79 6.21 -33.09
CA LEU A 14 -11.44 6.68 -31.75
C LEU A 14 -12.20 5.92 -30.65
N SER A 15 -13.46 5.56 -30.90
CA SER A 15 -14.27 4.75 -29.99
C SER A 15 -13.60 3.40 -29.66
N LYS A 16 -13.04 2.71 -30.66
CA LYS A 16 -12.27 1.48 -30.46
C LYS A 16 -10.98 1.71 -29.69
N LEU A 17 -10.30 2.82 -29.92
CA LEU A 17 -9.12 3.18 -29.12
C LEU A 17 -9.49 3.45 -27.65
N VAL A 18 -10.59 4.16 -27.39
CA VAL A 18 -11.05 4.44 -26.02
C VAL A 18 -11.52 3.16 -25.32
N LEU A 19 -12.19 2.24 -26.01
CA LEU A 19 -12.52 0.93 -25.47
C LEU A 19 -11.27 0.09 -25.21
N HIS A 20 -10.29 0.12 -26.12
CA HIS A 20 -9.00 -0.52 -25.89
C HIS A 20 -8.32 0.05 -24.65
N TYR A 21 -8.29 1.37 -24.47
CA TYR A 21 -7.80 1.98 -23.24
C TYR A 21 -8.55 1.48 -22.00
N ARG A 22 -9.89 1.43 -22.03
CA ARG A 22 -10.68 0.89 -20.91
C ARG A 22 -10.34 -0.58 -20.63
N PHE A 23 -10.22 -1.38 -21.68
CA PHE A 23 -10.09 -2.82 -21.60
C PHE A 23 -8.66 -3.33 -21.40
N VAL A 24 -7.65 -2.50 -21.67
CA VAL A 24 -6.26 -2.91 -21.61
C VAL A 24 -5.43 -2.04 -20.65
N HIS A 25 -5.68 -0.73 -20.59
CA HIS A 25 -4.78 0.21 -19.92
C HIS A 25 -5.37 0.93 -18.70
N GLU A 26 -6.67 1.13 -18.59
CA GLU A 26 -7.30 1.98 -17.55
C GLU A 26 -7.01 1.54 -16.10
N GLN A 27 -6.65 0.27 -15.89
CA GLN A 27 -6.28 -0.24 -14.57
C GLN A 27 -4.78 -0.07 -14.26
N ASN A 28 -3.98 0.44 -15.19
CA ASN A 28 -2.56 0.74 -14.96
C ASN A 28 -2.44 2.10 -14.26
N ASN A 29 -1.51 2.23 -13.31
CA ASN A 29 -1.36 3.43 -12.48
C ASN A 29 -0.91 4.66 -13.28
N ASP A 30 -0.17 4.44 -14.37
CA ASP A 30 0.37 5.43 -15.30
C ASP A 30 -0.64 5.86 -16.37
N PHE A 31 -1.79 5.17 -16.48
CA PHE A 31 -2.76 5.45 -17.53
C PHE A 31 -3.35 6.85 -17.43
N GLN A 32 -3.18 7.57 -18.54
CA GLN A 32 -3.69 8.92 -18.77
C GLN A 32 -4.17 9.06 -20.22
N ILE A 33 -5.27 9.78 -20.40
CA ILE A 33 -5.76 10.19 -21.72
C ILE A 33 -5.98 11.70 -21.73
N THR A 34 -5.30 12.39 -22.63
CA THR A 34 -5.42 13.84 -22.80
C THR A 34 -6.38 14.14 -23.94
N CYS A 35 -7.38 14.98 -23.66
CA CYS A 35 -8.21 15.57 -24.70
C CYS A 35 -7.36 16.59 -25.46
N GLY A 36 -7.18 16.38 -26.76
CA GLY A 36 -6.42 17.24 -27.66
C GLY A 36 -7.28 17.95 -28.71
N GLU A 37 -8.61 18.00 -28.51
CA GLU A 37 -9.55 18.61 -29.45
C GLU A 37 -9.71 20.11 -29.18
N ASP A 38 -9.78 20.93 -30.23
CA ASP A 38 -9.92 22.40 -30.15
C ASP A 38 -8.90 23.10 -29.23
N GLY A 39 -7.68 22.55 -29.12
CA GLY A 39 -6.66 23.06 -28.19
C GLY A 39 -6.94 22.77 -26.72
N CYS A 40 -7.89 21.88 -26.41
CA CYS A 40 -8.04 21.32 -25.07
C CYS A 40 -6.76 20.58 -24.68
N CYS A 41 -6.41 20.63 -23.39
CA CYS A 41 -5.24 19.93 -22.82
C CYS A 41 -5.62 19.18 -21.54
N ARG A 42 -6.91 18.86 -21.35
CA ARG A 42 -7.38 18.22 -20.12
C ARG A 42 -7.04 16.73 -20.13
N THR A 43 -6.46 16.25 -19.05
CA THR A 43 -6.05 14.86 -18.89
C THR A 43 -6.96 14.12 -17.90
N TYR A 44 -7.28 12.86 -18.22
CA TYR A 44 -8.16 12.00 -17.45
C TYR A 44 -7.48 10.66 -17.14
N LYS A 45 -7.72 10.12 -15.95
CA LYS A 45 -7.27 8.78 -15.54
C LYS A 45 -8.32 7.68 -15.77
N GLN A 46 -9.52 8.06 -16.20
CA GLN A 46 -10.62 7.15 -16.48
C GLN A 46 -11.23 7.51 -17.83
N THR A 47 -11.44 6.50 -18.68
CA THR A 47 -12.04 6.69 -20.01
C THR A 47 -13.45 7.25 -19.92
N GLY A 48 -14.21 6.91 -18.86
CA GLY A 48 -15.55 7.44 -18.65
C GLY A 48 -15.57 8.94 -18.39
N SER A 49 -14.64 9.46 -17.59
CA SER A 49 -14.50 10.91 -17.37
C SER A 49 -14.09 11.65 -18.65
N TYR A 50 -13.21 11.04 -19.45
CA TYR A 50 -12.84 11.55 -20.77
C TYR A 50 -14.05 11.63 -21.71
N ILE A 51 -14.84 10.56 -21.82
CA ILE A 51 -16.05 10.54 -22.67
C ILE A 51 -17.06 11.59 -22.21
N LYS A 52 -17.33 11.71 -20.90
CA LYS A 52 -18.20 12.76 -20.34
C LYS A 52 -17.71 14.15 -20.72
N HIS A 53 -16.41 14.39 -20.62
CA HIS A 53 -15.82 15.66 -21.00
C HIS A 53 -16.00 15.97 -22.49
N VAL A 54 -15.66 15.01 -23.36
CA VAL A 54 -15.79 15.14 -24.81
C VAL A 54 -17.25 15.38 -25.20
N LYS A 55 -18.19 14.62 -24.62
CA LYS A 55 -19.63 14.83 -24.84
C LYS A 55 -20.10 16.24 -24.46
N ARG A 56 -19.57 16.79 -23.36
CA ARG A 56 -20.00 18.10 -22.82
C ARG A 56 -19.31 19.30 -23.47
N LYS A 57 -18.04 19.17 -23.86
CA LYS A 57 -17.21 20.29 -24.32
C LYS A 57 -16.87 20.24 -25.81
N HIS A 58 -16.97 19.07 -26.43
CA HIS A 58 -16.73 18.85 -27.86
C HIS A 58 -17.86 18.01 -28.48
N PRO A 59 -19.12 18.50 -28.46
CA PRO A 59 -20.30 17.70 -28.83
C PRO A 59 -20.28 17.24 -30.30
N GLU A 60 -19.81 18.09 -31.22
CA GLU A 60 -19.66 17.75 -32.64
C GLU A 60 -18.62 16.65 -32.86
N PHE A 61 -17.47 16.75 -32.17
CA PHE A 61 -16.44 15.73 -32.19
C PHE A 61 -16.94 14.41 -31.57
N HIS A 62 -17.64 14.49 -30.45
CA HIS A 62 -18.30 13.34 -29.83
C HIS A 62 -19.25 12.66 -30.83
N HIS A 63 -20.11 13.44 -31.48
CA HIS A 63 -21.08 12.92 -32.44
C HIS A 63 -20.39 12.21 -33.61
N LYS A 64 -19.36 12.84 -34.18
CA LYS A 64 -18.59 12.28 -35.30
C LYS A 64 -17.87 10.98 -34.95
N HIS A 65 -17.27 10.88 -33.76
CA HIS A 65 -16.37 9.79 -33.40
C HIS A 65 -16.99 8.69 -32.54
N PHE A 66 -18.08 8.97 -31.84
CA PHE A 66 -18.74 8.02 -30.93
C PHE A 66 -20.17 7.69 -31.36
N SER A 67 -20.85 8.56 -32.12
CA SER A 67 -22.25 8.33 -32.55
C SER A 67 -22.39 7.70 -33.94
N LYS A 68 -21.37 7.76 -34.81
CA LYS A 68 -21.39 7.10 -36.14
C LYS A 68 -21.07 5.61 -36.11
N TRP A 69 -20.51 5.10 -35.01
CA TRP A 69 -20.20 3.69 -34.84
C TRP A 69 -21.42 2.92 -34.30
N LYS A 70 -22.53 2.95 -35.05
CA LYS A 70 -23.83 2.35 -34.68
C LYS A 70 -23.99 0.87 -35.05
N ASN A 71 -23.05 0.29 -35.81
CA ASN A 71 -23.24 -1.06 -36.36
C ASN A 71 -22.84 -2.21 -35.40
N ASN A 72 -22.37 -1.92 -34.18
CA ASN A 72 -22.01 -2.94 -33.19
C ASN A 72 -22.63 -2.64 -31.81
N ILE A 73 -23.84 -3.16 -31.56
CA ILE A 73 -24.69 -2.86 -30.40
C ILE A 73 -24.00 -3.16 -29.04
N ARG A 74 -23.08 -4.12 -28.98
CA ARG A 74 -22.34 -4.50 -27.76
C ARG A 74 -21.36 -3.42 -27.28
N ASP A 75 -20.72 -2.73 -28.20
CA ASP A 75 -19.74 -1.70 -27.87
C ASP A 75 -20.41 -0.38 -27.41
N HIS A 76 -21.63 -0.13 -27.89
CA HIS A 76 -22.48 1.00 -27.47
C HIS A 76 -22.87 0.90 -25.99
N ARG A 77 -23.31 -0.28 -25.52
CA ARG A 77 -23.68 -0.48 -24.10
C ARG A 77 -22.47 -0.31 -23.16
N ALA A 78 -21.29 -0.71 -23.61
CA ALA A 78 -20.05 -0.49 -22.87
C ALA A 78 -19.70 1.02 -22.79
N LEU A 79 -19.89 1.77 -23.88
CA LEU A 79 -19.66 3.23 -23.94
C LEU A 79 -20.71 4.05 -23.18
N ASP A 80 -21.97 3.64 -23.16
CA ASP A 80 -23.02 4.32 -22.37
C ASP A 80 -22.86 4.06 -20.87
N SER A 81 -22.51 2.82 -20.48
CA SER A 81 -22.16 2.49 -19.09
C SER A 81 -21.01 3.37 -18.54
N LEU A 82 -20.09 3.84 -19.40
CA LEU A 82 -19.00 4.75 -19.02
C LEU A 82 -19.50 6.16 -18.66
N ALA A 83 -20.58 6.61 -19.29
CA ALA A 83 -21.17 7.92 -19.04
C ALA A 83 -21.96 7.95 -17.73
N ASP A 84 -22.39 6.81 -17.18
CA ASP A 84 -23.18 6.76 -15.94
C ASP A 84 -22.38 6.45 -14.66
N TYR A 85 -21.26 5.72 -14.75
CA TYR A 85 -20.53 5.27 -13.54
C TYR A 85 -19.74 6.35 -12.76
N GLY A 86 -19.74 7.60 -13.23
CA GLY A 86 -19.18 8.74 -12.49
C GLY A 86 -20.28 9.56 -11.82
N GLN A 87 -20.49 9.40 -10.51
CA GLN A 87 -21.50 10.17 -9.77
C GLN A 87 -21.26 11.68 -9.84
N HIS A 88 -22.16 12.40 -10.52
CA HIS A 88 -23.17 13.33 -9.98
C HIS A 88 -23.59 14.37 -11.04
N GLU A 89 -24.91 14.51 -11.17
CA GLU A 89 -25.72 15.60 -11.75
C GLU A 89 -26.09 15.62 -13.25
N GLU A 90 -27.42 15.44 -13.42
CA GLU A 90 -28.40 16.14 -14.28
C GLU A 90 -28.69 15.70 -15.74
N ASN A 91 -29.83 14.99 -15.85
CA ASN A 91 -30.99 15.08 -16.77
C ASN A 91 -30.88 15.45 -18.27
N THR A 92 -31.37 14.49 -19.09
CA THR A 92 -32.23 14.56 -20.33
C THR A 92 -31.75 15.28 -21.61
N PRO A 93 -32.37 15.08 -22.81
CA PRO A 93 -33.28 14.02 -23.29
C PRO A 93 -32.78 13.26 -24.55
N VAL A 94 -33.47 12.16 -24.87
CA VAL A 94 -33.30 11.30 -26.06
C VAL A 94 -33.89 11.97 -27.31
N VAL A 95 -33.21 11.88 -28.46
CA VAL A 95 -33.75 12.20 -29.79
C VAL A 95 -33.46 11.05 -30.76
N ASN A 96 -34.49 10.64 -31.50
CA ASN A 96 -34.53 9.53 -32.47
C ASN A 96 -34.15 9.93 -33.91
N ASP A 97 -33.88 8.88 -34.72
CA ASP A 97 -33.79 8.77 -36.19
C ASP A 97 -32.54 9.38 -36.87
N VAL A 98 -31.95 8.87 -37.97
CA VAL A 98 -32.39 8.05 -39.13
C VAL A 98 -31.28 7.05 -39.54
N THR A 99 -31.66 5.93 -40.16
CA THR A 99 -30.78 4.89 -40.74
C THR A 99 -30.21 5.29 -42.09
N ASP A 100 -28.90 5.10 -42.30
CA ASP A 100 -28.30 5.02 -43.63
C ASP A 100 -27.29 3.87 -43.66
N THR A 101 -27.55 2.89 -44.52
CA THR A 101 -26.82 1.63 -44.66
C THR A 101 -25.76 1.78 -45.75
N GLY A 102 -24.51 1.94 -45.34
CA GLY A 102 -23.34 1.81 -46.21
C GLY A 102 -22.47 0.65 -45.74
N ASP A 103 -22.21 -0.30 -46.63
CA ASP A 103 -21.38 -1.48 -46.41
C ASP A 103 -19.98 -1.12 -45.90
N ILE A 104 -19.54 -1.74 -44.81
CA ILE A 104 -18.18 -1.56 -44.25
C ILE A 104 -17.54 -2.94 -44.06
N GLU A 105 -16.48 -3.18 -44.83
CA GLU A 105 -15.53 -4.27 -44.66
C GLU A 105 -14.96 -4.27 -43.23
N VAL A 106 -15.12 -5.40 -42.53
CA VAL A 106 -14.73 -5.58 -41.13
C VAL A 106 -13.23 -5.90 -41.04
N GLU A 107 -12.38 -4.89 -40.84
CA GLU A 107 -11.00 -5.11 -40.36
C GLU A 107 -11.02 -5.53 -38.88
N ASN A 108 -10.74 -6.81 -38.63
CA ASN A 108 -10.68 -7.49 -37.33
C ASN A 108 -9.35 -7.22 -36.58
N ASN A 109 -9.14 -6.00 -36.09
CA ASN A 109 -8.21 -5.79 -34.96
C ASN A 109 -8.97 -6.03 -33.65
N ALA A 110 -9.16 -7.31 -33.28
CA ALA A 110 -9.84 -7.69 -32.04
C ALA A 110 -9.04 -7.20 -30.81
N ILE A 111 -9.72 -6.59 -29.84
CA ILE A 111 -9.12 -6.21 -28.56
C ILE A 111 -8.80 -7.50 -27.79
N ALA A 112 -7.52 -7.84 -27.65
CA ALA A 112 -7.09 -8.96 -26.81
C ALA A 112 -7.24 -8.58 -25.33
N ILE A 113 -8.33 -9.03 -24.70
CA ILE A 113 -8.59 -8.78 -23.28
C ILE A 113 -8.03 -9.96 -22.46
N ASP A 114 -7.07 -9.69 -21.58
CA ASP A 114 -6.68 -10.65 -20.54
C ASP A 114 -7.78 -10.70 -19.46
N PHE A 115 -8.82 -11.49 -19.75
CA PHE A 115 -9.97 -11.62 -18.88
C PHE A 115 -9.60 -12.27 -17.55
N LYS A 116 -8.63 -13.20 -17.53
CA LYS A 116 -8.19 -13.86 -16.30
C LYS A 116 -7.57 -12.87 -15.34
N ARG A 117 -6.66 -12.01 -15.81
CA ARG A 117 -6.08 -10.93 -14.99
C ARG A 117 -7.15 -9.98 -14.47
N ARG A 118 -8.11 -9.59 -15.30
CA ARG A 118 -9.22 -8.71 -14.89
C ARG A 118 -10.11 -9.34 -13.82
N PHE A 119 -10.45 -10.61 -14.01
CA PHE A 119 -11.26 -11.35 -13.05
C PHE A 119 -10.52 -11.49 -11.72
N ALA A 120 -9.22 -11.81 -11.74
CA ALA A 120 -8.39 -11.83 -10.54
C ALA A 120 -8.38 -10.47 -9.80
N LEU A 121 -8.22 -9.35 -10.52
CA LEU A 121 -8.29 -8.01 -9.91
C LEU A 121 -9.65 -7.72 -9.29
N PHE A 122 -10.75 -8.13 -9.94
CA PHE A 122 -12.09 -8.03 -9.37
C PHE A 122 -12.22 -8.83 -8.07
N LEU A 123 -11.75 -10.09 -8.05
CA LEU A 123 -11.78 -10.92 -6.83
C LEU A 123 -10.91 -10.32 -5.72
N LEU A 124 -9.76 -9.74 -6.05
CA LEU A 124 -8.92 -9.02 -5.10
C LEU A 124 -9.60 -7.76 -4.56
N GLN A 125 -10.36 -7.02 -5.37
CA GLN A 125 -11.14 -5.89 -4.87
C GLN A 125 -12.19 -6.35 -3.85
N LEU A 126 -12.90 -7.45 -4.14
CA LEU A 126 -13.84 -8.04 -3.19
C LEU A 126 -13.17 -8.48 -1.88
N ARG A 127 -11.99 -9.12 -1.98
CA ARG A 127 -11.24 -9.59 -0.81
C ARG A 127 -10.65 -8.45 0.02
N GLU A 128 -9.95 -7.53 -0.64
CA GLU A 128 -9.10 -6.56 0.04
C GLU A 128 -9.81 -5.24 0.32
N LYS A 129 -10.72 -4.79 -0.55
CA LYS A 129 -11.48 -3.55 -0.34
C LYS A 129 -12.83 -3.80 0.33
N SER A 130 -13.57 -4.81 -0.13
CA SER A 130 -14.87 -5.16 0.44
C SER A 130 -14.79 -6.12 1.64
N LYS A 131 -13.58 -6.61 1.97
CA LYS A 131 -13.31 -7.49 3.12
C LYS A 131 -14.17 -8.76 3.14
N LEU A 132 -14.50 -9.28 1.96
CA LEU A 132 -15.26 -10.52 1.85
C LEU A 132 -14.38 -11.72 2.21
N PRO A 133 -14.90 -12.67 3.01
CA PRO A 133 -14.17 -13.90 3.33
C PRO A 133 -14.03 -14.81 2.11
N SER A 134 -13.00 -15.65 2.09
CA SER A 134 -12.66 -16.50 0.95
C SER A 134 -13.82 -17.40 0.48
N ASN A 135 -14.62 -17.91 1.41
CA ASN A 135 -15.79 -18.73 1.08
C ASN A 135 -16.86 -17.93 0.30
N ALA A 136 -17.09 -16.67 0.66
CA ALA A 136 -18.01 -15.80 -0.07
C ALA A 136 -17.49 -15.49 -1.48
N ILE A 137 -16.17 -15.30 -1.63
CA ILE A 137 -15.55 -15.09 -2.95
C ILE A 137 -15.72 -16.33 -3.84
N VAL A 138 -15.49 -17.52 -3.29
CA VAL A 138 -15.71 -18.79 -4.03
C VAL A 138 -17.17 -18.92 -4.47
N THR A 139 -18.12 -18.57 -3.59
CA THR A 139 -19.54 -18.52 -3.97
C THR A 139 -19.79 -17.51 -5.09
N VAL A 140 -19.23 -16.30 -5.01
CA VAL A 140 -19.37 -15.29 -6.09
C VAL A 140 -18.83 -15.82 -7.42
N VAL A 141 -17.65 -16.46 -7.43
CA VAL A 141 -17.09 -17.05 -8.65
C VAL A 141 -18.01 -18.13 -9.21
N LYS A 142 -18.55 -18.98 -8.35
CA LYS A 142 -19.49 -20.04 -8.74
C LYS A 142 -20.77 -19.46 -9.37
N GLU A 143 -21.44 -18.54 -8.69
CA GLU A 143 -22.70 -17.93 -9.19
C GLU A 143 -22.47 -17.18 -10.51
N ILE A 144 -21.36 -16.44 -10.63
CA ILE A 144 -20.99 -15.78 -11.89
C ILE A 144 -20.78 -16.81 -12.99
N SER A 145 -20.04 -17.90 -12.71
CA SER A 145 -19.78 -18.96 -13.68
C SER A 145 -21.08 -19.64 -14.14
N GLU A 146 -22.03 -19.88 -13.22
CA GLU A 146 -23.33 -20.46 -13.56
C GLU A 146 -24.17 -19.50 -14.41
N MET A 147 -24.24 -18.22 -14.04
CA MET A 147 -24.95 -17.20 -14.83
C MET A 147 -24.40 -17.08 -16.25
N ILE A 148 -23.08 -17.12 -16.40
CA ILE A 148 -22.44 -17.10 -17.73
C ILE A 148 -22.79 -18.37 -18.49
N GLY A 149 -22.74 -19.54 -17.84
CA GLY A 149 -23.13 -20.81 -18.45
C GLY A 149 -24.58 -20.80 -18.95
N TYR A 150 -25.52 -20.26 -18.16
CA TYR A 150 -26.92 -20.10 -18.59
C TYR A 150 -27.05 -19.15 -19.78
N HIS A 151 -26.40 -17.98 -19.72
CA HIS A 151 -26.43 -17.02 -20.83
C HIS A 151 -25.81 -17.61 -22.10
N HIS A 152 -24.71 -18.33 -21.97
CA HIS A 152 -24.04 -19.01 -23.08
C HIS A 152 -24.94 -20.08 -23.70
N ALA A 153 -25.60 -20.92 -22.89
CA ALA A 153 -26.54 -21.93 -23.39
C ALA A 153 -27.72 -21.30 -24.15
N GLU A 154 -28.25 -20.18 -23.66
CA GLU A 154 -29.36 -19.45 -24.30
C GLU A 154 -28.93 -18.83 -25.63
N VAL A 155 -27.79 -18.12 -25.66
CA VAL A 155 -27.26 -17.51 -26.88
C VAL A 155 -26.86 -18.59 -27.90
N SER A 156 -26.23 -19.68 -27.47
CA SER A 156 -25.85 -20.78 -28.35
C SER A 156 -27.09 -21.43 -28.98
N LYS A 157 -28.19 -21.57 -28.23
CA LYS A 157 -29.46 -22.06 -28.77
C LYS A 157 -29.99 -21.14 -29.88
N ASP A 158 -30.00 -19.83 -29.66
CA ASP A 158 -30.48 -18.86 -30.64
C ASP A 158 -29.61 -18.85 -31.91
N ILE A 159 -28.28 -18.87 -31.75
CA ILE A 159 -27.35 -18.92 -32.88
C ILE A 159 -27.52 -20.22 -33.67
N ILE A 160 -27.63 -21.36 -33.00
CA ILE A 160 -27.84 -22.65 -33.68
C ILE A 160 -29.14 -22.65 -34.49
N GLN A 161 -30.22 -22.05 -33.98
CA GLN A 161 -31.47 -21.91 -34.73
C GLN A 161 -31.29 -21.08 -36.00
N ILE A 162 -30.58 -19.95 -35.91
CA ILE A 162 -30.28 -19.09 -37.06
C ILE A 162 -29.42 -19.84 -38.08
N VAL A 163 -28.33 -20.48 -37.63
CA VAL A 163 -27.40 -21.24 -38.47
C VAL A 163 -28.11 -22.39 -39.19
N ASN A 164 -29.01 -23.10 -38.51
CA ASN A 164 -29.80 -24.18 -39.12
C ASN A 164 -30.75 -23.67 -40.21
N ALA A 165 -31.24 -22.43 -40.10
CA ALA A 165 -32.12 -21.81 -41.08
C ALA A 165 -31.36 -21.24 -42.31
N THR A 166 -30.02 -21.20 -42.28
CA THR A 166 -29.21 -20.75 -43.41
C THR A 166 -29.04 -21.83 -44.48
N SER A 167 -28.86 -21.39 -45.73
CA SER A 167 -28.53 -22.24 -46.88
C SER A 167 -27.05 -22.61 -46.98
N GLU A 168 -26.26 -22.34 -45.93
CA GLU A 168 -24.83 -22.66 -45.88
C GLU A 168 -24.55 -24.17 -45.83
N ASN A 169 -23.32 -24.57 -46.15
CA ASN A 169 -22.91 -25.98 -46.14
C ASN A 169 -22.86 -26.56 -44.71
N GLU A 170 -22.99 -27.89 -44.57
CA GLU A 170 -22.98 -28.53 -43.24
C GLU A 170 -21.61 -28.45 -42.54
N GLU A 171 -20.53 -28.29 -43.28
CA GLU A 171 -19.19 -28.08 -42.74
C GLU A 171 -19.11 -26.77 -41.93
N PHE A 172 -19.53 -25.64 -42.52
CA PHE A 172 -19.61 -24.35 -41.85
C PHE A 172 -20.55 -24.37 -40.63
N LYS A 173 -21.68 -25.06 -40.73
CA LYS A 173 -22.61 -25.21 -39.59
C LYS A 173 -21.98 -26.01 -38.44
N ASN A 174 -21.19 -27.03 -38.76
CA ASN A 174 -20.46 -27.80 -37.75
C ASN A 174 -19.35 -26.97 -37.09
N ASP A 175 -18.60 -26.18 -37.85
CA ASP A 175 -17.57 -25.29 -37.30
C ASP A 175 -18.15 -24.30 -36.27
N ILE A 176 -19.33 -23.73 -36.57
CA ILE A 176 -20.00 -22.82 -35.62
C ILE A 176 -20.46 -23.59 -34.38
N ARG A 177 -21.06 -24.78 -34.54
CA ARG A 177 -21.48 -25.61 -33.39
C ARG A 177 -20.29 -25.98 -32.51
N GLU A 178 -19.15 -26.34 -33.09
CA GLU A 178 -17.93 -26.64 -32.34
C GLU A 178 -17.40 -25.40 -31.63
N SER A 179 -17.40 -24.23 -32.29
CA SER A 179 -16.96 -22.97 -31.68
C SER A 179 -17.86 -22.54 -30.51
N LEU A 180 -19.17 -22.78 -30.59
CA LEU A 180 -20.13 -22.51 -29.51
C LEU A 180 -20.07 -23.54 -28.38
N ASN A 181 -19.50 -24.73 -28.61
CA ASN A 181 -19.29 -25.72 -27.55
C ASN A 181 -17.95 -25.54 -26.84
N CYS A 182 -17.06 -24.69 -27.38
CA CYS A 182 -15.81 -24.36 -26.75
C CYS A 182 -16.02 -23.48 -25.51
N GLN A 183 -15.23 -23.76 -24.47
CA GLN A 183 -15.23 -22.94 -23.25
C GLN A 183 -14.78 -21.52 -23.58
N SER A 184 -15.58 -20.54 -23.19
CA SER A 184 -15.23 -19.12 -23.36
C SER A 184 -14.02 -18.73 -22.49
N THR A 185 -13.35 -17.64 -22.88
CA THR A 185 -12.25 -17.06 -22.07
C THR A 185 -12.72 -16.66 -20.66
N VAL A 186 -14.00 -16.32 -20.52
CA VAL A 186 -14.65 -15.98 -19.26
C VAL A 186 -14.81 -17.21 -18.37
N GLU A 187 -15.40 -18.29 -18.89
CA GLU A 187 -15.55 -19.54 -18.16
C GLU A 187 -14.18 -20.14 -17.79
N SER A 188 -13.19 -20.03 -18.67
CA SER A 188 -11.81 -20.45 -18.40
C SER A 188 -11.21 -19.68 -17.23
N ALA A 189 -11.40 -18.36 -17.18
CA ALA A 189 -10.96 -17.55 -16.05
C ALA A 189 -11.66 -17.94 -14.75
N CYS A 190 -12.99 -18.07 -14.75
CA CYS A 190 -13.77 -18.47 -13.58
C CYS A 190 -13.30 -19.83 -13.05
N ASN A 191 -13.15 -20.84 -13.93
CA ASN A 191 -12.69 -22.17 -13.55
C ASN A 191 -11.25 -22.15 -13.02
N SER A 192 -10.38 -21.34 -13.62
CA SER A 192 -8.98 -21.23 -13.19
C SER A 192 -8.77 -20.43 -11.90
N LEU A 193 -9.78 -19.70 -11.41
CA LEU A 193 -9.72 -18.85 -10.21
C LEU A 193 -10.83 -19.19 -9.20
N ASN A 194 -11.37 -20.41 -9.27
CA ASN A 194 -12.51 -20.90 -8.48
C ASN A 194 -12.21 -21.22 -7.01
N SER A 195 -10.98 -21.02 -6.54
CA SER A 195 -10.58 -21.31 -5.17
C SER A 195 -9.58 -20.28 -4.68
N GLU A 196 -9.48 -20.14 -3.36
CA GLU A 196 -8.47 -19.27 -2.73
C GLU A 196 -7.05 -19.69 -3.14
N TYR A 197 -6.77 -20.99 -3.19
CA TYR A 197 -5.48 -21.52 -3.63
C TYR A 197 -5.14 -21.07 -5.05
N ASN A 198 -6.08 -21.22 -5.99
CA ASN A 198 -5.89 -20.87 -7.39
C ASN A 198 -5.72 -19.35 -7.57
N LEU A 199 -6.51 -18.54 -6.86
CA LEU A 199 -6.35 -17.09 -6.85
C LEU A 199 -4.97 -16.69 -6.32
N ASN A 200 -4.55 -17.24 -5.17
CA ASN A 200 -3.24 -16.92 -4.57
C ASN A 200 -2.09 -17.35 -5.48
N LYS A 201 -2.18 -18.52 -6.12
CA LYS A 201 -1.19 -18.97 -7.11
C LYS A 201 -1.08 -17.99 -8.27
N PHE A 202 -2.21 -17.57 -8.83
CA PHE A 202 -2.22 -16.58 -9.91
C PHE A 202 -1.62 -15.24 -9.48
N VAL A 203 -1.93 -14.77 -8.27
CA VAL A 203 -1.42 -13.51 -7.70
C VAL A 203 0.10 -13.55 -7.53
N ILE A 204 0.65 -14.66 -7.03
CA ILE A 204 2.10 -14.88 -6.92
C ILE A 204 2.77 -14.80 -8.29
N GLU A 205 2.20 -15.50 -9.29
CA GLU A 205 2.77 -15.61 -10.63
C GLU A 205 2.65 -14.32 -11.45
N ASN A 206 1.63 -13.48 -11.21
CA ASN A 206 1.27 -12.38 -12.13
C ASN A 206 1.28 -10.97 -11.52
N PHE A 207 1.29 -10.84 -10.19
CA PHE A 207 1.24 -9.54 -9.51
C PHE A 207 2.44 -9.27 -8.58
N GLY A 208 3.48 -10.10 -8.63
CA GLY A 208 4.69 -9.87 -7.83
C GLY A 208 4.44 -9.94 -6.31
N PHE A 209 3.49 -10.75 -5.87
CA PHE A 209 3.18 -10.90 -4.45
C PHE A 209 4.31 -11.61 -3.70
N VAL A 210 4.87 -10.95 -2.68
CA VAL A 210 5.89 -11.53 -1.80
C VAL A 210 5.21 -12.30 -0.68
N LYS A 211 5.44 -13.62 -0.66
CA LYS A 211 4.79 -14.52 0.28
C LYS A 211 5.46 -14.46 1.66
N PRO A 212 4.70 -14.48 2.77
CA PRO A 212 5.27 -14.71 4.09
C PRO A 212 5.88 -16.12 4.21
N VAL A 213 6.99 -16.18 4.93
CA VAL A 213 7.72 -17.40 5.30
C VAL A 213 7.46 -17.68 6.78
N GLU A 214 6.99 -18.89 7.09
CA GLU A 214 6.80 -19.34 8.47
C GLU A 214 8.11 -19.86 9.04
N TYR A 215 8.50 -19.34 10.21
CA TYR A 215 9.64 -19.81 10.97
C TYR A 215 9.18 -20.51 12.25
N ASN A 216 9.78 -21.66 12.54
CA ASN A 216 9.56 -22.43 13.75
C ASN A 216 10.74 -22.24 14.70
N LEU A 217 10.47 -21.75 15.91
CA LEU A 217 11.48 -21.59 16.95
C LEU A 217 11.62 -22.90 17.74
N ALA A 218 12.84 -23.40 17.86
CA ALA A 218 13.14 -24.59 18.63
C ALA A 218 12.88 -24.31 20.13
N SER A 219 12.05 -25.11 20.80
CA SER A 219 11.73 -24.85 22.20
C SER A 219 12.94 -25.14 23.08
N HIS A 220 13.50 -24.13 23.74
CA HIS A 220 14.60 -24.36 24.68
C HIS A 220 14.15 -24.78 26.08
N ARG A 221 12.85 -24.91 26.37
CA ARG A 221 12.33 -25.40 27.66
C ARG A 221 11.04 -26.20 27.48
N THR A 222 10.76 -27.04 28.48
CA THR A 222 9.72 -28.08 28.68
C THR A 222 8.25 -27.76 28.33
N SER A 223 7.95 -26.69 27.60
CA SER A 223 6.61 -26.38 27.09
C SER A 223 6.41 -26.96 25.68
N SER A 224 5.44 -27.86 25.54
CA SER A 224 5.08 -28.61 24.34
C SER A 224 4.53 -27.80 23.15
N LYS A 225 4.72 -26.49 23.10
CA LYS A 225 4.31 -25.63 21.98
C LYS A 225 5.52 -24.88 21.42
N GLN A 226 5.96 -25.27 20.23
CA GLN A 226 6.93 -24.50 19.44
C GLN A 226 6.37 -23.11 19.12
N GLY A 227 7.15 -22.07 19.38
CA GLY A 227 6.83 -20.71 18.97
C GLY A 227 6.91 -20.60 17.45
N LYS A 228 5.93 -19.92 16.83
CA LYS A 228 5.92 -19.65 15.38
C LYS A 228 5.83 -18.17 15.13
N TYR A 229 6.43 -17.72 14.03
CA TYR A 229 6.28 -16.36 13.53
C TYR A 229 6.31 -16.35 12.00
N GLN A 230 5.81 -15.28 11.41
CA GLN A 230 5.80 -15.05 9.97
C GLN A 230 6.75 -13.90 9.66
N TYR A 231 7.58 -14.08 8.64
CA TYR A 231 8.48 -13.05 8.11
C TYR A 231 8.21 -12.85 6.62
N ILE A 232 8.15 -11.61 6.16
CA ILE A 232 8.01 -11.24 4.76
C ILE A 232 9.38 -10.73 4.31
N PRO A 233 10.06 -11.43 3.38
CA PRO A 233 11.39 -11.04 2.90
C PRO A 233 11.42 -9.61 2.38
N ILE A 234 12.28 -8.78 2.98
CA ILE A 234 12.26 -7.34 2.70
C ILE A 234 12.96 -7.03 1.38
N LEU A 235 13.95 -7.83 0.98
CA LEU A 235 14.68 -7.62 -0.28
C LEU A 235 13.73 -7.77 -1.47
N GLU A 236 12.98 -8.87 -1.51
CA GLU A 236 11.97 -9.13 -2.53
C GLU A 236 10.86 -8.07 -2.47
N THR A 237 10.45 -7.65 -1.27
CA THR A 237 9.43 -6.60 -1.12
C THR A 237 9.90 -5.28 -1.73
N ILE A 238 11.12 -4.86 -1.44
CA ILE A 238 11.72 -3.65 -2.03
C ILE A 238 11.88 -3.82 -3.53
N GLN A 239 12.32 -4.98 -4.02
CA GLN A 239 12.43 -5.24 -5.45
C GLN A 239 11.09 -5.09 -6.18
N GLN A 240 9.99 -5.54 -5.59
CA GLN A 240 8.66 -5.35 -6.18
C GLN A 240 8.20 -3.89 -6.11
N LEU A 241 8.51 -3.18 -5.02
CA LEU A 241 8.23 -1.75 -4.92
C LEU A 241 8.99 -0.94 -5.97
N LEU A 242 10.27 -1.22 -6.21
CA LEU A 242 11.11 -0.53 -7.19
C LEU A 242 10.75 -0.84 -8.64
N LYS A 243 9.88 -1.83 -8.91
CA LYS A 243 9.29 -2.01 -10.24
C LYS A 243 8.23 -0.96 -10.58
N HIS A 244 7.69 -0.26 -9.58
CA HIS A 244 6.77 0.83 -9.82
C HIS A 244 7.54 2.09 -10.24
N ASP A 245 7.13 2.72 -11.34
CA ASP A 245 7.86 3.84 -11.94
C ASP A 245 7.96 5.06 -11.05
N ASP A 246 6.90 5.34 -10.29
CA ASP A 246 6.87 6.42 -9.31
C ASP A 246 7.84 6.16 -8.15
N VAL A 247 7.82 4.97 -7.55
CA VAL A 247 8.73 4.60 -6.45
C VAL A 247 10.18 4.62 -6.92
N PHE A 248 10.47 4.02 -8.07
CA PHE A 248 11.81 4.05 -8.66
C PHE A 248 12.29 5.48 -8.90
N SER A 249 11.42 6.34 -9.45
CA SER A 249 11.73 7.74 -9.71
C SER A 249 12.00 8.51 -8.41
N PHE A 250 11.25 8.25 -7.33
CA PHE A 250 11.53 8.86 -6.03
C PHE A 250 12.91 8.48 -5.49
N VAL A 251 13.31 7.21 -5.64
CA VAL A 251 14.60 6.72 -5.16
C VAL A 251 15.75 7.28 -5.98
N ILE A 252 15.64 7.28 -7.32
CA ILE A 252 16.71 7.78 -8.20
C ILE A 252 16.93 9.28 -8.05
N ASN A 253 15.85 10.05 -7.93
CA ASN A 253 15.94 11.51 -7.84
C ASN A 253 16.25 11.99 -6.42
N GLY A 254 15.85 11.22 -5.40
CA GLY A 254 15.89 11.63 -4.01
C GLY A 254 14.99 12.84 -3.71
N HIS A 255 14.97 13.25 -2.45
CA HIS A 255 14.40 14.53 -2.03
C HIS A 255 15.16 15.07 -0.83
N CYS A 256 15.19 16.39 -0.70
CA CYS A 256 15.66 17.10 0.48
C CYS A 256 15.11 18.53 0.47
N SER A 257 15.05 19.15 1.63
CA SER A 257 14.72 20.55 1.84
C SER A 257 15.93 21.43 1.51
N THR A 258 15.69 22.55 0.82
CA THR A 258 16.74 23.48 0.37
C THR A 258 16.70 24.84 1.05
N ASP A 259 15.75 25.05 1.95
CA ASP A 259 15.48 26.32 2.62
C ASP A 259 15.88 26.32 4.11
N GLY A 260 16.60 25.29 4.55
CA GLY A 260 17.04 25.13 5.94
C GLY A 260 15.95 24.66 6.90
N ILE A 261 14.73 24.36 6.42
CA ILE A 261 13.65 23.81 7.24
C ILE A 261 13.68 22.28 7.15
N LEU A 262 13.80 21.62 8.31
CA LEU A 262 13.75 20.15 8.40
C LEU A 262 12.32 19.65 8.13
N ARG A 263 12.15 18.76 7.16
CA ARG A 263 10.86 18.15 6.80
C ARG A 263 10.90 16.63 6.80
N ASP A 264 12.07 16.04 6.64
CA ASP A 264 12.25 14.58 6.60
C ASP A 264 13.61 14.14 7.14
N PHE A 265 13.84 12.83 7.23
CA PHE A 265 15.09 12.25 7.72
C PHE A 265 16.32 12.75 6.95
N CYS A 266 16.21 12.85 5.62
CA CYS A 266 17.28 13.29 4.74
C CYS A 266 17.75 14.75 4.97
N ASP A 267 16.94 15.56 5.66
CA ASP A 267 17.30 16.93 6.04
C ASP A 267 18.16 16.98 7.32
N GLY A 268 18.18 15.88 8.07
CA GLY A 268 18.76 15.81 9.41
C GLY A 268 20.26 15.54 9.43
N GLU A 269 20.89 15.93 10.54
CA GLU A 269 22.32 15.73 10.76
C GLU A 269 22.71 14.23 10.74
N PHE A 270 21.83 13.35 11.21
CA PHE A 270 22.07 11.90 11.19
C PHE A 270 22.19 11.34 9.77
N TYR A 271 21.40 11.83 8.81
CA TYR A 271 21.54 11.45 7.41
C TYR A 271 22.89 11.91 6.86
N SER A 272 23.22 13.19 7.07
CA SER A 272 24.47 13.79 6.55
C SER A 272 25.75 13.14 7.10
N LYS A 273 25.70 12.58 8.31
CA LYS A 273 26.83 11.89 8.97
C LYS A 273 26.87 10.39 8.69
N ASN A 274 25.81 9.81 8.13
CA ASN A 274 25.76 8.39 7.85
C ASN A 274 26.55 8.09 6.58
N GLU A 275 27.57 7.23 6.67
CA GLU A 275 28.48 6.95 5.55
C GLU A 275 27.78 6.30 4.35
N LEU A 276 26.67 5.57 4.55
CA LEU A 276 25.89 4.97 3.47
C LEU A 276 24.97 6.00 2.80
N PHE A 277 24.19 6.72 3.60
CA PHE A 277 23.17 7.64 3.08
C PHE A 277 23.77 8.93 2.51
N SER A 278 24.87 9.43 3.09
CA SER A 278 25.54 10.63 2.59
C SER A 278 26.40 10.38 1.34
N ALA A 279 26.87 9.14 1.13
CA ALA A 279 27.70 8.79 -0.01
C ALA A 279 26.91 8.65 -1.32
N ASP A 280 25.67 8.15 -1.23
CA ASP A 280 24.78 8.02 -2.38
C ASP A 280 23.34 8.39 -2.00
N SER A 281 22.79 9.40 -2.66
CA SER A 281 21.41 9.85 -2.45
C SER A 281 20.37 8.81 -2.85
N LYS A 282 20.76 7.76 -3.59
CA LYS A 282 19.91 6.64 -3.99
C LYS A 282 19.87 5.51 -2.96
N SER A 283 20.69 5.59 -1.91
CA SER A 283 20.71 4.62 -0.83
C SER A 283 19.31 4.46 -0.24
N LEU A 284 18.85 3.21 -0.11
CA LEU A 284 17.51 2.88 0.34
C LEU A 284 17.40 3.10 1.84
N GLU A 285 16.50 3.99 2.22
CA GLU A 285 16.24 4.36 3.61
C GLU A 285 15.11 3.49 4.17
N ILE A 286 15.43 2.50 5.00
CA ILE A 286 14.42 1.61 5.58
C ILE A 286 13.92 2.19 6.91
N MET A 287 12.67 2.64 6.93
CA MET A 287 12.01 3.09 8.17
C MET A 287 11.20 1.95 8.76
N LEU A 288 11.57 1.50 9.97
CA LEU A 288 10.81 0.45 10.66
C LEU A 288 9.85 1.05 11.69
N TYR A 289 8.69 0.44 11.82
CA TYR A 289 7.75 0.68 12.91
C TYR A 289 7.45 -0.63 13.64
N TYR A 290 7.51 -0.63 14.97
CA TYR A 290 7.14 -1.78 15.79
C TYR A 290 6.02 -1.44 16.76
N ASP A 291 4.97 -2.26 16.73
CA ASP A 291 3.78 -2.08 17.57
C ASP A 291 3.24 -3.43 18.05
N VAL A 292 2.58 -3.42 19.21
CA VAL A 292 1.97 -4.59 19.85
C VAL A 292 0.46 -4.43 19.90
N ASN A 293 -0.20 -5.04 18.92
CA ASN A 293 -1.64 -4.97 18.75
C ASN A 293 -2.36 -6.07 19.54
N PRO A 294 -3.27 -5.73 20.47
CA PRO A 294 -4.14 -6.71 21.12
C PRO A 294 -5.26 -7.18 20.19
N ILE A 295 -5.57 -8.47 20.21
CA ILE A 295 -6.61 -9.07 19.36
C ILE A 295 -7.86 -9.41 20.16
N GLY A 296 -8.97 -8.76 19.77
CA GLY A 296 -10.32 -9.06 20.23
C GLY A 296 -10.55 -8.82 21.73
N ASN A 297 -11.68 -9.31 22.25
CA ASN A 297 -12.13 -9.06 23.62
C ASN A 297 -11.27 -9.74 24.71
N LYS A 298 -10.27 -10.55 24.31
CA LYS A 298 -9.31 -11.22 25.22
C LYS A 298 -7.90 -10.61 25.08
N VAL A 299 -7.84 -9.28 25.03
CA VAL A 299 -6.68 -8.38 24.96
C VAL A 299 -5.46 -8.83 25.79
N LYS A 300 -5.66 -9.48 26.95
CA LYS A 300 -4.58 -9.94 27.83
C LYS A 300 -3.84 -11.19 27.30
N ASN A 301 -4.51 -12.06 26.55
CA ASN A 301 -3.96 -13.37 26.17
C ASN A 301 -3.45 -13.43 24.72
N PHE A 302 -3.93 -12.53 23.86
CA PHE A 302 -3.59 -12.53 22.43
C PHE A 302 -3.10 -11.15 22.02
N LYS A 303 -1.80 -10.93 22.15
CA LYS A 303 -1.10 -9.75 21.64
C LYS A 303 -0.16 -10.19 20.53
N ILE A 304 -0.19 -9.48 19.41
CA ILE A 304 0.71 -9.70 18.29
C ILE A 304 1.65 -8.50 18.19
N GLY A 305 2.95 -8.77 18.26
CA GLY A 305 3.97 -7.83 17.83
C GLY A 305 4.06 -7.84 16.32
N ALA A 306 3.97 -6.66 15.71
CA ALA A 306 4.04 -6.47 14.28
C ALA A 306 5.17 -5.48 13.95
N PHE A 307 6.03 -5.87 13.01
CA PHE A 307 7.01 -4.97 12.40
C PHE A 307 6.52 -4.56 11.03
N TYR A 308 6.61 -3.27 10.74
CA TYR A 308 6.30 -2.68 9.46
C TYR A 308 7.53 -1.96 8.91
N MET A 309 7.58 -1.81 7.59
CA MET A 309 8.60 -1.08 6.86
C MET A 309 7.94 -0.05 5.95
N MET A 310 8.54 1.13 5.88
CA MET A 310 8.29 2.13 4.85
C MET A 310 9.62 2.48 4.18
N LEU A 311 9.56 2.84 2.90
CA LEU A 311 10.73 3.34 2.19
C LEU A 311 10.82 4.86 2.38
N GLY A 312 11.86 5.29 3.10
CA GLY A 312 12.18 6.68 3.40
C GLY A 312 12.44 7.53 2.15
N ASN A 313 12.85 6.92 1.04
CA ASN A 313 13.03 7.64 -0.22
C ASN A 313 11.72 8.15 -0.84
N ILE A 314 10.55 7.61 -0.44
CA ILE A 314 9.25 8.07 -0.94
C ILE A 314 8.87 9.35 -0.18
N PRO A 315 8.55 10.50 -0.82
CA PRO A 315 8.25 11.74 -0.12
C PRO A 315 7.14 11.61 0.95
N PRO A 316 7.20 12.36 2.07
CA PRO A 316 6.27 12.19 3.20
C PRO A 316 4.79 12.25 2.83
N LYS A 317 4.41 13.08 1.86
CA LYS A 317 3.02 13.20 1.34
C LYS A 317 2.47 11.90 0.74
N HIS A 318 3.33 10.99 0.29
CA HIS A 318 2.96 9.71 -0.31
C HIS A 318 3.23 8.54 0.64
N ARG A 319 4.27 8.64 1.48
CA ARG A 319 4.69 7.58 2.41
C ARG A 319 3.64 7.21 3.46
N SER A 320 2.77 8.16 3.85
CA SER A 320 1.73 7.94 4.88
C SER A 320 0.52 7.13 4.40
N GLN A 321 0.46 6.76 3.12
CA GLN A 321 -0.63 5.96 2.58
C GLN A 321 -0.49 4.49 3.01
N LEU A 322 -1.61 3.83 3.32
CA LEU A 322 -1.61 2.44 3.82
C LEU A 322 -0.87 1.45 2.91
N TYR A 323 -0.92 1.64 1.59
CA TYR A 323 -0.24 0.76 0.63
C TYR A 323 1.28 0.97 0.59
N SER A 324 1.81 2.04 1.18
CA SER A 324 3.25 2.29 1.32
C SER A 324 3.83 1.70 2.59
N ILE A 325 2.98 1.22 3.51
CA ILE A 325 3.36 0.58 4.77
C ILE A 325 3.37 -0.94 4.55
N GLN A 326 4.56 -1.52 4.45
CA GLN A 326 4.74 -2.95 4.23
C GLN A 326 4.83 -3.70 5.55
N LEU A 327 4.15 -4.84 5.66
CA LEU A 327 4.34 -5.74 6.80
C LEU A 327 5.66 -6.50 6.64
N VAL A 328 6.43 -6.62 7.73
CA VAL A 328 7.73 -7.31 7.76
C VAL A 328 7.65 -8.58 8.59
N THR A 329 7.15 -8.50 9.83
CA THR A 329 7.12 -9.64 10.75
C THR A 329 5.85 -9.63 11.59
N LEU A 330 5.24 -10.79 11.80
CA LEU A 330 4.19 -11.01 12.80
C LEU A 330 4.59 -12.11 13.77
N CYS A 331 4.55 -11.81 15.07
CA CYS A 331 4.85 -12.77 16.12
C CYS A 331 3.97 -12.54 17.35
N MET A 332 3.54 -13.62 18.00
CA MET A 332 2.83 -13.51 19.27
C MET A 332 3.75 -12.92 20.33
N SER A 333 3.30 -11.89 21.06
CA SER A 333 4.13 -11.22 22.07
C SER A 333 4.61 -12.16 23.18
N SER A 334 3.89 -13.25 23.45
CA SER A 334 4.35 -14.30 24.37
C SER A 334 5.61 -15.00 23.87
N VAL A 335 5.70 -15.25 22.56
CA VAL A 335 6.89 -15.86 21.92
C VAL A 335 8.04 -14.85 21.90
N ILE A 336 7.75 -13.56 21.63
CA ILE A 336 8.77 -12.49 21.73
C ILE A 336 9.39 -12.44 23.12
N LYS A 337 8.57 -12.56 24.17
CA LYS A 337 9.05 -12.54 25.56
C LYS A 337 9.90 -13.76 25.93
N THR A 338 9.62 -14.94 25.38
CA THR A 338 10.37 -16.16 25.71
C THR A 338 11.64 -16.33 24.87
N GLU A 339 11.57 -16.03 23.57
CA GLU A 339 12.64 -16.28 22.61
C GLU A 339 13.52 -15.05 22.32
N GLY A 340 13.02 -13.85 22.62
CA GLY A 340 13.70 -12.58 22.42
C GLY A 340 13.71 -12.10 20.96
N PHE A 341 13.92 -10.79 20.77
CA PHE A 341 13.96 -10.18 19.43
C PHE A 341 15.08 -10.74 18.54
N LYS A 342 16.20 -11.16 19.12
CA LYS A 342 17.33 -11.73 18.35
C LYS A 342 16.90 -12.93 17.51
N SER A 343 16.11 -13.83 18.09
CA SER A 343 15.65 -15.05 17.41
C SER A 343 14.60 -14.78 16.34
N ILE A 344 13.78 -13.74 16.54
CA ILE A 344 12.64 -13.40 15.67
C ILE A 344 13.06 -12.49 14.51
N LEU A 345 14.01 -11.58 14.75
CA LEU A 345 14.49 -10.62 13.75
C LEU A 345 15.70 -11.15 12.97
N GLN A 346 16.18 -12.36 13.24
CA GLN A 346 17.32 -12.93 12.53
C GLN A 346 17.16 -12.87 10.99
N PRO A 347 16.03 -13.26 10.38
CA PRO A 347 15.86 -13.15 8.93
C PRO A 347 15.97 -11.71 8.43
N LEU A 348 15.35 -10.77 9.14
CA LEU A 348 15.41 -9.34 8.84
C LEU A 348 16.85 -8.80 8.89
N ILE A 349 17.62 -9.17 9.91
CA ILE A 349 19.02 -8.74 10.05
C ILE A 349 19.89 -9.32 8.93
N GLN A 350 19.63 -10.55 8.49
CA GLN A 350 20.35 -11.15 7.37
C GLN A 350 20.07 -10.42 6.06
N ASP A 351 18.80 -10.10 5.80
CA ASP A 351 18.41 -9.31 4.63
C ASP A 351 19.02 -7.90 4.65
N LEU A 352 18.99 -7.23 5.80
CA LEU A 352 19.60 -5.90 5.96
C LEU A 352 21.11 -5.94 5.76
N LYS A 353 21.82 -6.92 6.32
CA LYS A 353 23.27 -7.07 6.10
C LYS A 353 23.61 -7.30 4.62
N LYS A 354 22.79 -8.09 3.90
CA LYS A 354 22.94 -8.24 2.45
C LYS A 354 22.68 -6.92 1.74
N LEU A 355 21.66 -6.17 2.13
CA LEU A 355 21.38 -4.86 1.54
C LEU A 355 22.52 -3.84 1.75
N GLU A 356 23.18 -3.89 2.92
CA GLU A 356 24.32 -3.03 3.25
C GLU A 356 25.59 -3.40 2.45
N THR A 357 25.82 -4.69 2.20
CA THR A 357 27.12 -5.19 1.68
C THR A 357 27.06 -5.65 0.23
N GLU A 358 26.01 -6.37 -0.15
CA GLU A 358 25.82 -6.94 -1.49
C GLU A 358 24.93 -6.04 -2.35
N GLY A 359 23.93 -5.40 -1.75
CA GLY A 359 22.90 -4.61 -2.44
C GLY A 359 21.84 -5.48 -3.14
N ILE A 360 20.90 -4.83 -3.83
CA ILE A 360 19.89 -5.47 -4.67
C ILE A 360 19.93 -4.89 -6.10
N ASP A 361 19.71 -5.75 -7.09
CA ASP A 361 19.66 -5.36 -8.49
C ASP A 361 18.21 -5.24 -8.98
N ILE A 362 17.94 -4.17 -9.74
CA ILE A 362 16.67 -3.91 -10.42
C ILE A 362 16.93 -3.69 -11.90
N VAL A 363 16.29 -4.51 -12.74
CA VAL A 363 16.36 -4.34 -14.20
C VAL A 363 15.23 -3.43 -14.64
N LYS A 364 15.57 -2.34 -15.33
CA LYS A 364 14.60 -1.39 -15.87
C LYS A 364 15.11 -0.82 -17.18
N GLU A 365 14.29 -0.88 -18.24
CA GLU A 365 14.64 -0.37 -19.59
C GLU A 365 15.98 -0.93 -20.11
N ASP A 366 16.23 -2.22 -19.87
CA ASP A 366 17.46 -2.95 -20.20
C ASP A 366 18.73 -2.54 -19.40
N ASP A 367 18.60 -1.59 -18.47
CA ASP A 367 19.66 -1.19 -17.54
C ASP A 367 19.52 -1.90 -16.18
N VAL A 368 20.67 -2.32 -15.62
CA VAL A 368 20.76 -2.89 -14.28
C VAL A 368 21.12 -1.79 -13.28
N HIS A 369 20.19 -1.51 -12.37
CA HIS A 369 20.38 -0.55 -11.29
C HIS A 369 20.63 -1.28 -9.99
N LYS A 370 21.76 -0.99 -9.35
CA LYS A 370 22.16 -1.58 -8.08
C LYS A 370 21.90 -0.61 -6.94
N PHE A 371 21.22 -1.08 -5.89
CA PHE A 371 20.87 -0.28 -4.72
C PHE A 371 21.42 -0.90 -3.44
N TYR A 372 21.99 -0.06 -2.59
CA TYR A 372 22.39 -0.38 -1.23
C TYR A 372 21.44 0.33 -0.25
N GLY A 373 21.41 -0.09 1.01
CA GLY A 373 20.49 0.48 1.98
C GLY A 373 20.65 -0.08 3.37
N SER A 374 20.11 0.63 4.34
CA SER A 374 20.06 0.22 5.73
C SER A 374 18.84 0.85 6.42
N ILE A 375 18.68 0.55 7.71
CA ILE A 375 17.67 1.20 8.54
C ILE A 375 18.05 2.67 8.72
N SER A 376 17.12 3.58 8.43
CA SER A 376 17.25 5.00 8.79
C SER A 376 16.75 5.26 10.21
N VAL A 377 15.55 4.79 10.53
CA VAL A 377 14.94 4.92 11.85
C VAL A 377 14.11 3.69 12.24
N VAL A 378 14.01 3.44 13.54
CA VAL A 378 13.07 2.49 14.14
C VAL A 378 12.19 3.20 15.17
N VAL A 379 10.91 3.30 14.86
CA VAL A 379 9.92 4.00 15.68
C VAL A 379 9.05 2.98 16.41
N ALA A 380 8.78 3.22 17.68
CA ALA A 380 7.90 2.39 18.52
C ALA A 380 7.47 3.21 19.76
N ASP A 381 6.38 2.78 20.41
CA ASP A 381 6.00 3.33 21.71
C ASP A 381 7.13 3.18 22.75
N ASN A 382 7.06 3.89 23.88
CA ASN A 382 8.15 3.89 24.86
C ASN A 382 8.50 2.51 25.43
N LEU A 383 7.49 1.65 25.64
CA LEU A 383 7.70 0.34 26.23
C LEU A 383 8.35 -0.61 25.20
N ALA A 384 7.83 -0.61 23.99
CA ALA A 384 8.30 -1.37 22.85
C ALA A 384 9.70 -0.92 22.41
N ALA A 385 9.97 0.39 22.39
CA ALA A 385 11.28 0.97 22.11
C ALA A 385 12.32 0.52 23.14
N HIS A 386 11.99 0.55 24.44
CA HIS A 386 12.89 0.02 25.47
C HIS A 386 13.11 -1.49 25.33
N ALA A 387 12.05 -2.26 25.06
CA ALA A 387 12.16 -3.70 24.88
C ALA A 387 13.08 -4.06 23.70
N LEU A 388 12.90 -3.40 22.55
CA LEU A 388 13.68 -3.62 21.33
C LEU A 388 15.11 -3.09 21.42
N GLY A 389 15.30 -1.94 22.06
CA GLY A 389 16.60 -1.31 22.30
C GLY A 389 17.40 -1.95 23.44
N GLY A 390 16.84 -2.93 24.16
CA GLY A 390 17.56 -3.57 25.27
C GLY A 390 17.72 -2.67 26.50
N PHE A 391 16.78 -1.76 26.72
CA PHE A 391 16.68 -0.91 27.91
C PHE A 391 15.70 -1.49 28.94
N GLN A 392 15.67 -0.90 30.13
CA GLN A 392 14.77 -1.28 31.22
C GLN A 392 13.32 -0.84 30.96
N GLU A 393 12.42 -1.81 30.79
CA GLU A 393 10.98 -1.61 30.52
C GLU A 393 10.16 -1.18 31.75
N SER A 394 10.70 -1.35 32.97
CA SER A 394 10.00 -0.96 34.20
C SER A 394 9.99 0.55 34.43
N PHE A 395 10.82 1.29 33.68
CA PHE A 395 11.10 2.73 33.87
C PHE A 395 11.53 3.12 35.28
N ASN A 396 11.85 2.15 36.13
CA ASN A 396 12.20 2.32 37.54
C ASN A 396 13.67 1.99 37.81
N CYS A 397 14.54 2.51 36.95
CA CYS A 397 15.99 2.44 37.11
C CYS A 397 16.54 3.85 37.35
N LEU A 398 17.81 3.95 37.79
CA LEU A 398 18.41 5.25 38.09
C LEU A 398 18.47 6.15 36.84
N ARG A 399 18.75 5.58 35.65
CA ARG A 399 18.78 6.28 34.36
C ARG A 399 17.83 5.64 33.37
N ASN A 400 16.55 5.98 33.50
CA ASN A 400 15.45 5.38 32.72
C ASN A 400 15.23 5.99 31.33
N CYS A 401 15.91 7.09 30.99
CA CYS A 401 15.80 7.69 29.67
C CYS A 401 16.66 6.96 28.63
N ARG A 402 16.08 6.64 27.46
CA ARG A 402 16.83 6.11 26.30
C ARG A 402 17.68 7.15 25.57
N PHE A 403 17.33 8.43 25.70
CA PHE A 403 18.01 9.51 24.97
C PHE A 403 19.18 10.12 25.74
N CYS A 404 19.09 10.21 27.07
CA CYS A 404 20.08 10.90 27.90
C CYS A 404 20.43 10.13 29.19
N PHE A 405 21.47 10.60 29.89
CA PHE A 405 21.98 9.99 31.13
C PHE A 405 21.39 10.60 32.42
N VAL A 406 20.28 11.33 32.31
CA VAL A 406 19.66 11.97 33.48
C VAL A 406 19.29 10.93 34.54
N THR A 407 19.51 11.28 35.80
CA THR A 407 19.06 10.43 36.90
C THR A 407 17.61 10.71 37.23
N LYS A 408 16.92 9.74 37.84
CA LYS A 408 15.55 9.90 38.33
C LYS A 408 15.39 11.12 39.26
N ASN A 409 16.42 11.44 40.05
CA ASN A 409 16.40 12.59 40.96
C ASN A 409 16.57 13.92 40.21
N ASP A 410 17.42 13.96 39.19
CA ASP A 410 17.75 15.19 38.47
C ASP A 410 16.69 15.56 37.42
N MET A 411 15.88 14.58 36.97
CA MET A 411 14.87 14.77 35.92
C MET A 411 13.85 15.87 36.26
N HIS A 412 13.54 16.08 37.55
CA HIS A 412 12.63 17.14 37.99
C HIS A 412 13.30 18.52 38.14
N GLN A 413 14.64 18.57 38.14
CA GLN A 413 15.40 19.79 38.38
C GLN A 413 15.81 20.48 37.07
N ILE A 414 16.07 19.70 36.03
CA ILE A 414 16.48 20.22 34.73
C ILE A 414 15.26 20.75 33.97
N LYS A 415 15.24 22.06 33.69
CA LYS A 415 14.14 22.75 32.99
C LYS A 415 14.43 23.07 31.53
N GLU A 416 15.69 22.99 31.11
CA GLU A 416 16.11 23.31 29.74
C GLU A 416 16.68 22.08 29.04
N CYS A 417 16.40 21.93 27.74
CA CYS A 417 16.83 20.78 26.95
C CYS A 417 18.36 20.62 26.86
N ASN A 418 19.10 21.73 26.90
CA ASN A 418 20.57 21.75 26.90
C ASN A 418 21.20 21.20 28.20
N GLY A 419 20.42 21.06 29.27
CA GLY A 419 20.88 20.54 30.56
C GLY A 419 21.02 19.01 30.58
N PHE A 420 20.51 18.32 29.56
CA PHE A 420 20.58 16.86 29.46
C PHE A 420 21.86 16.41 28.75
N ARG A 421 22.67 15.59 29.43
CA ARG A 421 23.78 14.88 28.79
C ARG A 421 23.24 13.70 27.97
N MET A 422 23.27 13.82 26.65
CA MET A 422 22.79 12.79 25.72
C MET A 422 23.64 11.51 25.78
N ARG A 423 23.02 10.37 25.43
CA ARG A 423 23.74 9.11 25.25
C ARG A 423 24.59 9.16 23.98
N SER A 424 25.76 8.54 24.03
CA SER A 424 26.60 8.28 22.86
C SER A 424 26.75 6.78 22.63
N VAL A 425 27.10 6.38 21.41
CA VAL A 425 27.30 4.97 21.02
C VAL A 425 28.42 4.35 21.87
N GLU A 426 29.53 5.07 22.03
CA GLU A 426 30.72 4.61 22.76
C GLU A 426 30.39 4.38 24.24
N MET A 427 29.70 5.33 24.87
CA MET A 427 29.29 5.22 26.27
C MET A 427 28.26 4.09 26.47
N HIS A 428 27.32 3.93 25.54
CA HIS A 428 26.34 2.85 25.59
C HIS A 428 27.02 1.48 25.51
N ASN A 429 27.96 1.31 24.59
CA ASN A 429 28.71 0.06 24.43
C ASN A 429 29.58 -0.26 25.65
N SER A 430 30.22 0.75 26.25
CA SER A 430 30.95 0.58 27.52
C SER A 430 30.01 0.16 28.66
N GLN A 431 28.82 0.76 28.77
CA GLN A 431 27.83 0.37 29.78
C GLN A 431 27.33 -1.06 29.56
N LEU A 432 27.13 -1.49 28.32
CA LEU A 432 26.76 -2.87 28.00
C LEU A 432 27.83 -3.87 28.47
N GLN A 433 29.12 -3.58 28.23
CA GLN A 433 30.21 -4.42 28.71
C GLN A 433 30.23 -4.52 30.23
N ASN A 434 30.01 -3.41 30.93
CA ASN A 434 29.94 -3.39 32.39
C ASN A 434 28.75 -4.21 32.91
N VAL A 435 27.57 -4.12 32.26
CA VAL A 435 26.38 -4.90 32.63
C VAL A 435 26.57 -6.40 32.39
N GLN A 436 27.33 -6.78 31.36
CA GLN A 436 27.70 -8.18 31.12
C GLN A 436 28.62 -8.73 32.20
N GLN A 437 29.47 -7.89 32.80
CA GLN A 437 30.35 -8.27 33.90
C GLN A 437 29.63 -8.27 35.26
N ASP A 438 28.70 -7.33 35.47
CA ASP A 438 27.90 -7.19 36.68
C ASP A 438 26.46 -6.76 36.33
N GLU A 439 25.53 -7.71 36.41
CA GLU A 439 24.12 -7.50 36.09
C GLU A 439 23.45 -6.45 36.99
N SER A 440 23.95 -6.21 38.21
CA SER A 440 23.39 -5.23 39.14
C SER A 440 23.46 -3.80 38.57
N LEU A 441 24.44 -3.52 37.71
CA LEU A 441 24.62 -2.25 37.01
C LEU A 441 23.53 -1.97 35.97
N SER A 442 22.74 -2.99 35.59
CA SER A 442 21.60 -2.79 34.68
C SER A 442 20.61 -1.76 35.23
N SER A 443 20.34 -1.81 36.54
CA SER A 443 19.47 -0.86 37.24
C SER A 443 20.08 0.54 37.38
N VAL A 444 21.41 0.66 37.28
CA VAL A 444 22.15 1.92 37.38
C VAL A 444 22.19 2.65 36.04
N TYR A 445 22.42 1.92 34.95
CA TYR A 445 22.53 2.46 33.60
C TYR A 445 21.20 2.46 32.82
N GLY A 446 20.22 1.67 33.26
CA GLY A 446 18.94 1.49 32.57
C GLY A 446 19.03 0.64 31.31
N VAL A 447 20.09 -0.15 31.15
CA VAL A 447 20.36 -1.01 29.99
C VAL A 447 20.46 -2.46 30.47
N LYS A 448 19.77 -3.39 29.80
CA LYS A 448 19.73 -4.83 30.15
C LYS A 448 20.49 -5.72 29.17
N SER A 449 20.53 -5.36 27.89
CA SER A 449 21.11 -6.20 26.85
C SER A 449 21.43 -5.40 25.61
N ASN A 450 22.31 -5.92 24.75
CA ASN A 450 22.50 -5.32 23.42
C ASN A 450 21.26 -5.56 22.54
N SER A 451 20.90 -4.60 21.70
CA SER A 451 19.89 -4.80 20.67
C SER A 451 20.46 -5.57 19.49
N VAL A 452 19.66 -6.44 18.88
CA VAL A 452 20.05 -7.16 17.65
C VAL A 452 20.26 -6.20 16.47
N LEU A 453 19.62 -5.02 16.50
CA LEU A 453 19.75 -4.01 15.44
C LEU A 453 21.13 -3.34 15.44
N ASN A 454 21.87 -3.38 16.55
CA ASN A 454 23.24 -2.86 16.62
C ASN A 454 24.26 -3.78 15.92
N GLU A 455 23.81 -4.89 15.31
CA GLU A 455 24.66 -5.73 14.46
C GLU A 455 24.82 -5.19 13.02
N LEU A 456 24.10 -4.12 12.67
CA LEU A 456 24.17 -3.45 11.37
C LEU A 456 25.30 -2.42 11.37
N GLU A 457 25.92 -2.21 10.21
CA GLU A 457 27.07 -1.31 10.10
C GLU A 457 26.65 0.16 10.16
N TYR A 458 25.54 0.50 9.49
CA TYR A 458 25.11 1.88 9.29
C TYR A 458 23.98 2.31 10.23
N TYR A 459 23.65 1.51 11.25
CA TYR A 459 22.56 1.80 12.18
C TYR A 459 22.94 1.48 13.64
N HIS A 460 22.53 2.35 14.56
CA HIS A 460 22.63 2.11 15.99
C HIS A 460 21.41 2.68 16.74
N ILE A 461 20.91 1.95 17.75
CA ILE A 461 19.67 2.34 18.48
C ILE A 461 19.75 3.72 19.17
N ILE A 462 20.95 4.17 19.53
CA ILE A 462 21.16 5.45 20.24
C ILE A 462 20.85 6.65 19.36
N SER A 463 21.14 6.55 18.06
CA SER A 463 20.86 7.60 17.07
C SER A 463 19.58 7.32 16.26
N GLY A 464 19.19 6.05 16.15
CA GLY A 464 18.15 5.60 15.21
C GLY A 464 16.76 5.36 15.78
N MET A 465 16.51 5.62 17.07
CA MET A 465 15.20 5.38 17.70
C MET A 465 14.52 6.66 18.21
N PRO A 466 13.82 7.42 17.35
CA PRO A 466 13.13 8.64 17.76
C PRO A 466 11.91 8.35 18.67
N SER A 467 11.25 9.42 19.12
CA SER A 467 9.97 9.33 19.82
C SER A 467 8.82 8.99 18.89
N ASP A 468 7.79 8.33 19.43
CA ASP A 468 6.54 8.11 18.72
C ASP A 468 5.63 9.32 18.98
N LEU A 469 5.49 10.19 17.99
CA LEU A 469 4.71 11.42 18.12
C LEU A 469 3.25 11.16 18.45
N ALA A 470 2.66 10.06 17.97
CA ALA A 470 1.26 9.76 18.24
C ALA A 470 1.06 9.44 19.72
N HIS A 471 1.85 8.51 20.26
CA HIS A 471 1.75 8.09 21.65
C HIS A 471 2.30 9.14 22.64
N ASP A 472 3.43 9.78 22.32
CA ASP A 472 4.11 10.70 23.24
C ASP A 472 3.44 12.08 23.27
N LEU A 473 3.06 12.63 22.11
CA LEU A 473 2.46 13.96 22.01
C LEU A 473 0.95 13.90 21.94
N PHE A 474 0.38 13.30 20.89
CA PHE A 474 -1.05 13.43 20.59
C PHE A 474 -1.93 12.76 21.63
N GLU A 475 -1.60 11.52 22.02
CA GLU A 475 -2.29 10.79 23.10
C GLU A 475 -1.72 11.11 24.48
N GLY A 476 -0.47 11.58 24.54
CA GLY A 476 0.23 11.88 25.77
C GLY A 476 0.13 13.36 26.19
N VAL A 477 1.27 14.03 26.20
CA VAL A 477 1.45 15.31 26.91
C VAL A 477 0.55 16.45 26.40
N VAL A 478 0.19 16.45 25.11
CA VAL A 478 -0.64 17.53 24.54
C VAL A 478 -2.03 17.54 25.17
N CYS A 479 -2.62 16.36 25.41
CA CYS A 479 -3.92 16.26 26.06
C CYS A 479 -3.89 16.82 27.48
N ASP A 480 -2.86 16.48 28.27
CA ASP A 480 -2.70 16.97 29.65
C ASP A 480 -2.46 18.47 29.71
N VAL A 481 -1.56 18.99 28.87
CA VAL A 481 -1.23 20.42 28.83
C VAL A 481 -2.45 21.22 28.38
N LEU A 482 -3.10 20.85 27.27
CA LEU A 482 -4.28 21.57 26.78
C LEU A 482 -5.41 21.55 27.81
N THR A 483 -5.64 20.43 28.50
CA THR A 483 -6.66 20.34 29.55
C THR A 483 -6.39 21.34 30.67
N ASN A 484 -5.16 21.44 31.16
CA ASN A 484 -4.81 22.37 32.23
C ASN A 484 -4.85 23.82 31.77
N VAL A 485 -4.37 24.12 30.55
CA VAL A 485 -4.43 25.46 29.97
C VAL A 485 -5.88 25.91 29.80
N ILE A 486 -6.75 25.06 29.24
CA ILE A 486 -8.17 25.38 29.06
C ILE A 486 -8.85 25.59 30.42
N LYS A 487 -8.60 24.74 31.41
CA LYS A 487 -9.15 24.91 32.76
C LYS A 487 -8.72 26.23 33.38
N TYR A 488 -7.45 26.60 33.25
CA TYR A 488 -6.94 27.88 33.73
C TYR A 488 -7.63 29.04 33.03
N CYS A 489 -7.72 29.00 31.70
CA CYS A 489 -8.39 30.05 30.92
C CYS A 489 -9.87 30.23 31.29
N VAL A 490 -10.57 29.14 31.60
CA VAL A 490 -11.96 29.20 32.08
C VAL A 490 -12.06 29.75 33.50
N THR A 491 -11.13 29.37 34.38
CA THR A 491 -11.14 29.80 35.78
C THR A 491 -10.82 31.29 35.92
N GLU A 492 -9.94 31.81 35.06
CA GLU A 492 -9.56 33.22 35.01
C GLU A 492 -10.43 34.05 34.05
N ASP A 493 -11.58 33.50 33.63
CA ASP A 493 -12.58 34.17 32.78
C ASP A 493 -12.05 34.71 31.43
N PHE A 494 -10.95 34.16 30.88
CA PHE A 494 -10.51 34.49 29.51
C PHE A 494 -11.53 34.05 28.46
N PHE A 495 -12.21 32.92 28.68
CA PHE A 495 -13.37 32.47 27.91
C PHE A 495 -14.18 31.45 28.71
N SER A 496 -15.47 31.27 28.38
CA SER A 496 -16.32 30.26 29.01
C SER A 496 -16.22 28.89 28.33
N LEU A 497 -16.62 27.82 29.05
CA LEU A 497 -16.78 26.49 28.47
C LEU A 497 -17.74 26.48 27.28
N GLU A 498 -18.80 27.28 27.34
CA GLU A 498 -19.73 27.46 26.22
C GLU A 498 -19.03 28.07 25.00
N THR A 499 -18.16 29.06 25.21
CA THR A 499 -17.41 29.73 24.13
C THR A 499 -16.53 28.74 23.39
N ILE A 500 -15.71 27.96 24.10
CA ILE A 500 -14.80 26.99 23.48
C ILE A 500 -15.58 25.84 22.81
N ASN A 501 -16.64 25.33 23.42
CA ASN A 501 -17.48 24.28 22.82
C ASN A 501 -18.14 24.78 21.52
N ASN A 502 -18.61 26.02 21.50
CA ASN A 502 -19.15 26.65 20.29
C ASN A 502 -18.08 26.81 19.21
N GLN A 503 -16.83 27.14 19.56
CA GLN A 503 -15.73 27.23 18.59
C GLN A 503 -15.35 25.86 18.04
N ILE A 504 -15.29 24.82 18.89
CA ILE A 504 -15.05 23.44 18.46
C ILE A 504 -16.14 23.03 17.46
N GLN A 505 -17.41 23.21 17.76
CA GLN A 505 -18.50 22.86 16.84
C GLN A 505 -18.44 23.59 15.50
N LYS A 506 -17.97 24.85 15.50
CA LYS A 506 -17.81 25.66 14.28
C LYS A 506 -16.53 25.36 13.51
N PHE A 507 -15.56 24.68 14.13
CA PHE A 507 -14.31 24.36 13.48
C PHE A 507 -14.58 23.43 12.29
N ASN A 508 -14.01 23.77 11.13
CA ASN A 508 -14.26 23.01 9.92
C ASN A 508 -13.37 21.77 9.86
N PHE A 509 -13.71 20.78 10.67
CA PHE A 509 -13.04 19.47 10.66
C PHE A 509 -13.15 18.80 9.29
N CYS A 510 -12.15 17.99 8.94
CA CYS A 510 -12.22 17.13 7.77
C CYS A 510 -13.39 16.15 7.90
N ARG A 511 -13.95 15.70 6.78
CA ARG A 511 -15.16 14.85 6.74
C ARG A 511 -15.03 13.57 7.57
N THR A 512 -13.83 13.02 7.69
CA THR A 512 -13.51 11.85 8.52
C THR A 512 -13.62 12.13 10.02
N ASP A 513 -13.27 13.34 10.44
CA ASP A 513 -13.10 13.70 11.85
C ASP A 513 -14.42 14.20 12.46
N LYS A 514 -15.35 14.68 11.61
CA LYS A 514 -16.70 15.11 12.04
C LYS A 514 -17.50 14.02 12.75
N LYS A 515 -17.22 12.74 12.51
CA LYS A 515 -17.90 11.61 13.18
C LYS A 515 -17.48 11.43 14.65
N ALA A 516 -16.36 11.99 15.08
CA ALA A 516 -15.83 11.83 16.43
C ALA A 516 -16.32 12.89 17.43
N ILE A 517 -17.06 13.91 16.96
CA ILE A 517 -17.38 15.13 17.73
C ILE A 517 -18.79 15.07 18.34
N SER A 518 -19.60 14.08 17.97
CA SER A 518 -20.89 13.83 18.61
C SER A 518 -20.73 12.92 19.83
N LEU A 519 -20.27 13.48 20.95
CA LEU A 519 -20.40 12.89 22.28
C LEU A 519 -21.10 13.88 23.22
#